data_AF-X1NT41-F1
#
_entry.id   AF-X1NT41-F1
#
_cell.length_a   1.000
_cell.length_b   1.000
_cell.length_c   1.000
_cell.angle_alpha   90.00
_cell.angle_beta   90.00
_cell.angle_gamma   90.00
#
_symmetry.space_group_name_H-M   'P 1'
#
loop_
_entity.id
_entity.type
_entity.pdbx_description
1 polymer ?
#
loop_
_entity_poly.entity_id
_entity_poly.type
_entity_poly.pdbx_seq_one_letter_code
_entity_poly.pdbx_strand_id
1 'polypeptide(L)'
;LNASTDVTEGTGIKIADEMTEKGRGQDWGWSNILVASVKTERNRPFEGENLEEIAMKRGQPPLDALFDIILEEENAATMVSFSMSEEDVRTVMRSPLQMVCTDGIVLGKPHPRAYGSFPRVLGRYVREGVLRLEEAVRKMTSLPAQSFGLYDRGLLRPGMGADITIFNPDTILDTATYRDSIRFPDGIEHVIVNGKITVHNGEHTKTRAGTVLRNNNLIE
;
A
#
# COMPACT_ATOMS: atom_id res chain seq x y z
N LEU A 1 -22.85 -27.73 -5.19
CA LEU A 1 -23.44 -27.11 -6.40
C LEU A 1 -22.73 -27.71 -7.58
N ASN A 2 -23.42 -28.54 -8.37
CA ASN A 2 -22.89 -29.09 -9.61
C ASN A 2 -22.65 -27.92 -10.56
N ALA A 3 -21.41 -27.46 -10.65
CA ALA A 3 -20.99 -26.56 -11.69
C ALA A 3 -21.01 -27.37 -12.99
N SER A 4 -21.98 -27.06 -13.84
CA SER A 4 -21.99 -27.49 -15.24
C SER A 4 -20.64 -27.16 -15.86
N THR A 5 -19.96 -28.22 -16.28
CA THR A 5 -18.67 -28.28 -16.98
C THR A 5 -18.77 -27.71 -18.41
N ASP A 6 -19.17 -26.44 -18.55
CA ASP A 6 -19.39 -25.82 -19.86
C ASP A 6 -18.64 -24.50 -20.03
N VAL A 7 -17.50 -24.36 -19.33
CA VAL A 7 -16.43 -23.48 -19.79
C VAL A 7 -15.59 -24.34 -20.74
N THR A 8 -15.88 -24.20 -22.04
CA THR A 8 -15.27 -24.95 -23.16
C THR A 8 -13.78 -25.24 -22.92
N GLU A 9 -13.33 -26.48 -23.11
CA GLU A 9 -11.93 -26.92 -22.97
C GLU A 9 -10.92 -25.90 -23.55
N GLY A 10 -11.26 -25.23 -24.65
CA GLY A 10 -10.40 -24.22 -25.28
C GLY A 10 -10.20 -22.89 -24.52
N THR A 11 -11.12 -22.47 -23.65
CA THR A 11 -11.01 -21.18 -22.94
C THR A 11 -10.07 -21.30 -21.75
N GLY A 12 -10.19 -22.38 -20.98
CA GLY A 12 -9.26 -22.67 -19.87
C GLY A 12 -7.83 -22.86 -20.37
N ILE A 13 -7.67 -23.62 -21.46
CA ILE A 13 -6.37 -23.82 -22.12
C ILE A 13 -5.80 -22.48 -22.59
N LYS A 14 -6.60 -21.63 -23.25
CA LYS A 14 -6.14 -20.32 -23.71
C LYS A 14 -5.70 -19.40 -22.55
N ILE A 15 -6.45 -19.38 -21.45
CA ILE A 15 -6.08 -18.60 -20.25
C ILE A 15 -4.77 -19.14 -19.65
N ALA A 16 -4.63 -20.47 -19.57
CA ALA A 16 -3.40 -21.10 -19.08
C ALA A 16 -2.20 -20.75 -19.97
N ASP A 17 -2.33 -20.86 -21.29
CA ASP A 17 -1.29 -20.52 -22.27
C ASP A 17 -0.88 -19.04 -22.21
N GLU A 18 -1.86 -18.14 -22.02
CA GLU A 18 -1.62 -16.70 -21.81
C GLU A 18 -0.94 -16.41 -20.45
N MET A 19 -1.07 -17.29 -19.46
CA MET A 19 -0.44 -17.14 -18.15
C MET A 19 0.94 -17.81 -18.06
N THR A 20 1.26 -18.79 -18.91
CA THR A 20 2.50 -19.58 -18.81
C THR A 20 3.54 -19.29 -19.88
N GLU A 21 3.23 -19.43 -21.18
CA GLU A 21 4.24 -19.44 -22.25
C GLU A 21 4.21 -18.21 -23.17
N LYS A 22 3.11 -17.44 -23.20
CA LYS A 22 2.94 -16.27 -24.10
C LYS A 22 2.38 -15.01 -23.46
N GLY A 23 2.27 -14.96 -22.14
CA GLY A 23 1.82 -13.74 -21.49
C GLY A 23 2.36 -13.53 -20.09
N ARG A 24 1.75 -12.55 -19.42
CA ARG A 24 2.39 -11.78 -18.34
C ARG A 24 2.75 -12.57 -17.08
N GLY A 25 2.24 -13.80 -16.91
CA GLY A 25 2.45 -14.60 -15.71
C GLY A 25 3.90 -15.11 -15.55
N GLN A 26 4.56 -15.52 -16.64
CA GLN A 26 5.99 -15.86 -16.61
C GLN A 26 6.88 -14.63 -16.59
N ASP A 27 6.53 -13.57 -17.33
CA ASP A 27 7.29 -12.31 -17.36
C ASP A 27 7.38 -11.66 -15.97
N TRP A 28 6.36 -11.87 -15.14
CA TRP A 28 6.35 -11.40 -13.76
C TRP A 28 7.10 -12.34 -12.82
N GLY A 29 7.17 -13.64 -13.10
CA GLY A 29 7.77 -14.64 -12.24
C GLY A 29 6.88 -15.00 -11.03
N TRP A 30 6.61 -16.29 -10.84
CA TRP A 30 5.74 -16.78 -9.76
C TRP A 30 6.24 -16.42 -8.35
N SER A 31 7.56 -16.27 -8.19
CA SER A 31 8.19 -15.77 -6.95
C SER A 31 7.91 -14.30 -6.64
N ASN A 32 7.43 -13.52 -7.62
CA ASN A 32 7.08 -12.11 -7.45
C ASN A 32 5.58 -11.88 -7.16
N ILE A 33 4.81 -12.95 -7.00
CA ILE A 33 3.40 -12.88 -6.59
C ILE A 33 3.29 -13.47 -5.18
N LEU A 34 3.17 -12.59 -4.19
CA LEU A 34 3.03 -12.95 -2.78
C LEU A 34 1.56 -12.95 -2.38
N VAL A 35 1.11 -14.01 -1.72
CA VAL A 35 -0.23 -14.08 -1.13
C VAL A 35 -0.22 -13.26 0.16
N ALA A 36 -0.95 -12.15 0.16
CA ALA A 36 -0.92 -11.18 1.26
C ALA A 36 -1.94 -11.55 2.35
N SER A 37 -3.19 -11.79 1.98
CA SER A 37 -4.22 -12.22 2.91
C SER A 37 -5.12 -13.28 2.31
N VAL A 38 -5.63 -14.15 3.16
CA VAL A 38 -6.65 -15.16 2.81
C VAL A 38 -7.83 -15.09 3.78
N LYS A 39 -8.98 -15.61 3.37
CA LYS A 39 -10.22 -15.70 4.15
C LYS A 39 -10.23 -16.97 5.02
N THR A 40 -9.76 -18.10 4.49
CA THR A 40 -9.90 -19.40 5.18
C THR A 40 -8.74 -19.73 6.11
N GLU A 41 -9.04 -20.45 7.20
CA GLU A 41 -8.02 -20.93 8.15
C GLU A 41 -7.03 -21.91 7.50
N ARG A 42 -7.53 -22.72 6.56
CA ARG A 42 -6.76 -23.74 5.83
C ARG A 42 -5.55 -23.12 5.11
N ASN A 43 -5.73 -21.94 4.50
CA ASN A 43 -4.71 -21.30 3.68
C ASN A 43 -3.91 -20.23 4.44
N ARG A 44 -4.20 -19.94 5.72
CA ARG A 44 -3.42 -18.98 6.50
C ARG A 44 -1.91 -19.22 6.49
N PRO A 45 -1.41 -20.48 6.50
CA PRO A 45 0.03 -20.73 6.41
C PRO A 45 0.69 -20.19 5.13
N PHE A 46 -0.08 -19.88 4.08
CA PHE A 46 0.42 -19.32 2.83
C PHE A 46 0.52 -17.78 2.85
N GLU A 47 0.00 -17.09 3.88
CA GLU A 47 0.15 -15.64 3.98
C GLU A 47 1.61 -15.23 4.19
N GLY A 48 2.13 -14.43 3.26
CA GLY A 48 3.53 -14.01 3.22
C GLY A 48 4.42 -14.91 2.36
N GLU A 49 3.87 -15.95 1.75
CA GLU A 49 4.56 -16.83 0.81
C GLU A 49 4.26 -16.42 -0.62
N ASN A 50 5.20 -16.69 -1.52
CA ASN A 50 4.99 -16.50 -2.95
C ASN A 50 4.40 -17.76 -3.61
N LEU A 51 3.81 -17.60 -4.80
CA LEU A 51 3.16 -18.71 -5.51
C LEU A 51 4.12 -19.86 -5.83
N GLU A 52 5.42 -19.59 -6.02
CA GLU A 52 6.43 -20.63 -6.24
C GLU A 52 6.63 -21.50 -4.98
N GLU A 53 6.74 -20.89 -3.80
CA GLU A 53 6.84 -21.57 -2.50
C GLU A 53 5.59 -22.40 -2.21
N ILE A 54 4.40 -21.83 -2.45
CA ILE A 54 3.11 -22.51 -2.24
C ILE A 54 3.00 -23.73 -3.17
N ALA A 55 3.37 -23.56 -4.45
CA ALA A 55 3.37 -24.62 -5.44
C ALA A 55 4.30 -25.78 -5.05
N MET A 56 5.51 -25.47 -4.57
CA MET A 56 6.45 -26.48 -4.05
C MET A 56 5.85 -27.25 -2.86
N LYS A 57 5.20 -26.56 -1.92
CA LYS A 57 4.57 -27.20 -0.76
C LYS A 57 3.39 -28.09 -1.12
N ARG A 58 2.64 -27.71 -2.15
CA ARG A 58 1.51 -28.49 -2.67
C ARG A 58 1.95 -29.61 -3.63
N GLY A 59 3.19 -29.58 -4.11
CA GLY A 59 3.71 -30.56 -5.07
C GLY A 59 3.07 -30.43 -6.46
N GLN A 60 2.73 -29.20 -6.88
CA GLN A 60 2.02 -28.93 -8.13
C GLN A 60 2.60 -27.70 -8.87
N PRO A 61 2.25 -27.48 -10.15
CA PRO A 61 2.63 -26.27 -10.88
C PRO A 61 2.10 -24.97 -10.23
N PRO A 62 2.83 -23.84 -10.34
CA PRO A 62 2.37 -22.54 -9.80
C PRO A 62 1.03 -22.05 -10.33
N LEU A 63 0.72 -22.34 -11.60
CA LEU A 63 -0.57 -21.98 -12.19
C LEU A 63 -1.73 -22.70 -11.48
N ASP A 64 -1.56 -23.99 -11.18
CA ASP A 64 -2.56 -24.77 -10.46
C ASP A 64 -2.71 -24.27 -9.02
N ALA A 65 -1.59 -23.95 -8.35
CA ALA A 65 -1.61 -23.31 -7.03
C ALA A 65 -2.34 -21.97 -7.02
N LEU A 66 -2.18 -21.14 -8.05
CA LEU A 66 -2.93 -19.89 -8.20
C LEU A 66 -4.43 -20.15 -8.28
N PHE A 67 -4.88 -21.04 -9.19
CA PHE A 67 -6.30 -21.32 -9.37
C PHE A 67 -6.92 -21.96 -8.13
N ASP A 68 -6.23 -22.88 -7.49
CA ASP A 68 -6.69 -23.47 -6.24
C ASP A 68 -6.89 -22.41 -5.16
N ILE A 69 -5.92 -21.51 -4.96
CA ILE A 69 -6.06 -20.42 -3.98
C ILE A 69 -7.26 -19.54 -4.32
N ILE A 70 -7.45 -19.15 -5.58
CA ILE A 70 -8.61 -18.33 -6.00
C ILE A 70 -9.92 -19.06 -5.70
N LEU A 71 -10.01 -20.35 -6.00
CA LEU A 71 -11.22 -21.15 -5.79
C LEU A 71 -11.49 -21.42 -4.31
N GLU A 72 -10.49 -21.86 -3.55
CA GLU A 72 -10.56 -22.16 -2.12
C GLU A 72 -10.91 -20.91 -1.30
N GLU A 73 -10.42 -19.75 -1.71
CA GLU A 73 -10.69 -18.47 -1.04
C GLU A 73 -11.92 -17.75 -1.57
N GLU A 74 -12.67 -18.33 -2.52
CA GLU A 74 -13.83 -17.70 -3.16
C GLU A 74 -13.51 -16.30 -3.70
N ASN A 75 -12.34 -16.15 -4.32
CA ASN A 75 -11.79 -14.90 -4.85
C ASN A 75 -11.58 -13.80 -3.78
N ALA A 76 -11.46 -14.16 -2.50
CA ALA A 76 -11.19 -13.24 -1.39
C ALA A 76 -9.71 -13.11 -1.01
N ALA A 77 -8.81 -13.84 -1.70
CA ALA A 77 -7.37 -13.69 -1.50
C ALA A 77 -6.87 -12.35 -2.05
N THR A 78 -5.92 -11.73 -1.36
CA THR A 78 -5.21 -10.54 -1.85
C THR A 78 -3.76 -10.87 -2.15
N MET A 79 -3.14 -10.11 -3.05
CA MET A 79 -1.75 -10.32 -3.45
C MET A 79 -0.91 -9.04 -3.41
N VAL A 80 0.39 -9.22 -3.24
CA VAL A 80 1.41 -8.22 -3.56
C VAL A 80 2.15 -8.68 -4.82
N SER A 81 2.23 -7.80 -5.82
CA SER A 81 2.98 -8.02 -7.05
C SER A 81 4.27 -7.20 -7.04
N PHE A 82 5.41 -7.86 -7.17
CA PHE A 82 6.73 -7.24 -7.29
C PHE A 82 7.06 -6.97 -8.77
N SER A 83 6.33 -6.02 -9.38
CA SER A 83 6.40 -5.74 -10.83
C SER A 83 7.00 -4.38 -11.20
N MET A 84 7.45 -3.59 -10.21
CA MET A 84 7.98 -2.24 -10.43
C MET A 84 9.49 -2.18 -10.26
N SER A 85 10.13 -1.31 -11.04
CA SER A 85 11.53 -0.93 -10.86
C SER A 85 11.65 0.17 -9.82
N GLU A 86 12.62 0.03 -8.90
CA GLU A 86 12.94 1.08 -7.93
C GLU A 86 13.40 2.38 -8.63
N GLU A 87 14.05 2.30 -9.79
CA GLU A 87 14.48 3.49 -10.52
C GLU A 87 13.29 4.26 -11.13
N ASP A 88 12.28 3.55 -11.61
CA ASP A 88 11.04 4.19 -12.09
C ASP A 88 10.29 4.85 -10.93
N VAL A 89 10.25 4.19 -9.76
CA VAL A 89 9.68 4.78 -8.53
C VAL A 89 10.40 6.08 -8.18
N ARG A 90 11.75 6.09 -8.17
CA ARG A 90 12.55 7.30 -7.91
C ARG A 90 12.32 8.38 -8.97
N THR A 91 12.23 8.00 -10.24
CA THR A 91 11.98 8.92 -11.35
C THR A 91 10.63 9.62 -11.21
N VAL A 92 9.56 8.85 -10.96
CA VAL A 92 8.22 9.40 -10.75
C VAL A 92 8.17 10.26 -9.47
N MET A 93 8.86 9.84 -8.41
CA MET A 93 8.91 10.57 -7.15
C MET A 93 9.53 11.97 -7.31
N ARG A 94 10.59 12.10 -8.11
CA ARG A 94 11.25 13.38 -8.43
C ARG A 94 10.38 14.35 -9.25
N SER A 95 9.31 13.86 -9.89
CA SER A 95 8.43 14.73 -10.67
C SER A 95 7.73 15.76 -9.77
N PRO A 96 7.72 17.06 -10.11
CA PRO A 96 7.08 18.09 -9.28
C PRO A 96 5.54 17.92 -9.16
N LEU A 97 4.94 17.08 -10.01
CA LEU A 97 3.51 16.78 -10.05
C LEU A 97 3.10 15.59 -9.18
N GLN A 98 4.06 14.77 -8.72
CA GLN A 98 3.74 13.58 -7.94
C GLN A 98 3.36 13.93 -6.50
N MET A 99 2.24 13.37 -6.03
CA MET A 99 1.77 13.40 -4.64
C MET A 99 1.96 12.04 -3.97
N VAL A 100 2.29 12.05 -2.68
CA VAL A 100 2.45 10.80 -1.91
C VAL A 100 1.08 10.27 -1.50
N CYS A 101 0.83 8.99 -1.80
CA CYS A 101 -0.36 8.25 -1.37
C CYS A 101 0.09 6.89 -0.85
N THR A 102 -0.56 6.37 0.18
CA THR A 102 -0.24 5.04 0.72
C THR A 102 -0.72 3.92 -0.20
N ASP A 103 -1.87 4.11 -0.84
CA ASP A 103 -2.65 3.05 -1.50
C ASP A 103 -2.85 1.81 -0.59
N GLY A 104 -3.05 2.07 0.71
CA GLY A 104 -3.17 1.03 1.73
C GLY A 104 -4.52 0.31 1.66
N ILE A 105 -4.49 -1.02 1.49
CA ILE A 105 -5.64 -1.91 1.64
C ILE A 105 -5.50 -2.62 2.98
N VAL A 106 -6.30 -2.22 3.97
CA VAL A 106 -6.11 -2.63 5.38
C VAL A 106 -6.95 -3.87 5.73
N LEU A 107 -6.72 -4.98 5.02
CA LEU A 107 -7.35 -6.28 5.23
C LEU A 107 -6.28 -7.35 5.52
N GLY A 108 -6.53 -8.25 6.47
CA GLY A 108 -5.60 -9.34 6.81
C GLY A 108 -4.19 -8.85 7.13
N LYS A 109 -3.17 -9.43 6.48
CA LYS A 109 -1.81 -8.88 6.44
C LYS A 109 -1.65 -7.98 5.20
N PRO A 110 -1.73 -6.64 5.34
CA PRO A 110 -1.70 -5.74 4.20
C PRO A 110 -0.29 -5.61 3.60
N HIS A 111 -0.16 -4.97 2.44
CA HIS A 111 1.13 -4.49 1.96
C HIS A 111 1.71 -3.46 2.95
N PRO A 112 3.04 -3.46 3.26
CA PRO A 112 3.66 -2.53 4.21
C PRO A 112 3.45 -1.03 3.91
N ARG A 113 3.05 -0.67 2.69
CA ARG A 113 2.71 0.70 2.30
C ARG A 113 1.54 1.27 3.10
N ALA A 114 0.67 0.42 3.63
CA ALA A 114 -0.43 0.84 4.50
C ALA A 114 0.06 1.53 5.79
N TYR A 115 1.24 1.18 6.28
CA TYR A 115 1.80 1.71 7.54
C TYR A 115 3.11 2.50 7.36
N GLY A 116 3.81 2.31 6.23
CA GLY A 116 5.16 2.83 6.04
C GLY A 116 5.34 3.95 5.02
N SER A 117 4.39 4.23 4.12
CA SER A 117 4.69 5.05 2.93
C SER A 117 5.20 6.46 3.23
N PHE A 118 4.54 7.22 4.12
CA PHE A 118 4.98 8.57 4.47
C PHE A 118 6.35 8.59 5.18
N PRO A 119 6.58 7.80 6.26
CA PRO A 119 7.89 7.64 6.89
C PRO A 119 8.99 7.19 5.93
N ARG A 120 8.68 6.30 4.98
CA ARG A 120 9.65 5.83 3.98
C ARG A 120 10.12 6.96 3.07
N VAL A 121 9.19 7.83 2.64
CA VAL A 121 9.54 9.00 1.83
C VAL A 121 10.36 10.00 2.65
N LEU A 122 9.90 10.35 3.85
CA LEU A 122 10.61 11.30 4.73
C LEU A 122 11.97 10.78 5.23
N GLY A 123 12.10 9.46 5.39
CA GLY A 123 13.30 8.80 5.88
C GLY A 123 14.19 8.36 4.74
N ARG A 124 13.87 7.22 4.13
CA ARG A 124 14.70 6.60 3.09
C ARG A 124 14.95 7.54 1.91
N TYR A 125 13.90 8.04 1.27
CA TYR A 125 14.05 8.76 0.00
C TYR A 125 14.64 10.17 0.17
N VAL A 126 14.39 10.85 1.29
CA VAL A 126 15.08 12.11 1.63
C VAL A 126 16.55 11.86 1.98
N ARG A 127 16.86 10.87 2.83
CA ARG A 127 18.26 10.56 3.20
C ARG A 127 19.10 10.04 2.03
N GLU A 128 18.49 9.31 1.10
CA GLU A 128 19.13 8.90 -0.17
C GLU A 128 19.28 10.06 -1.18
N GLY A 129 18.75 11.25 -0.89
CA GLY A 129 18.86 12.42 -1.77
C GLY A 129 17.93 12.39 -2.99
N VAL A 130 16.88 11.56 -2.98
CA VAL A 130 15.88 11.53 -4.07
C VAL A 130 14.99 12.77 -4.02
N LEU A 131 14.67 13.25 -2.81
CA LEU A 131 13.91 14.47 -2.56
C LEU A 131 14.60 15.31 -1.49
N ARG A 132 14.42 16.63 -1.55
CA ARG A 132 14.67 17.51 -0.39
C ARG A 132 13.54 17.34 0.63
N LEU A 133 13.83 17.53 1.92
CA LEU A 133 12.85 17.31 2.99
C LEU A 133 11.59 18.17 2.81
N GLU A 134 11.76 19.45 2.51
CA GLU A 134 10.68 20.40 2.27
C GLU A 134 9.84 20.04 1.04
N GLU A 135 10.45 19.43 0.02
CA GLU A 135 9.73 18.95 -1.16
C GLU A 135 8.90 17.72 -0.82
N ALA A 136 9.46 16.77 -0.08
CA ALA A 136 8.74 15.62 0.46
C ALA A 136 7.54 16.07 1.30
N VAL A 137 7.73 17.02 2.23
CA VAL A 137 6.65 17.60 3.04
C VAL A 137 5.59 18.25 2.15
N ARG A 138 5.98 19.06 1.16
CA ARG A 138 5.05 19.70 0.21
C ARG A 138 4.19 18.67 -0.53
N LYS A 139 4.79 17.57 -1.01
CA LYS A 139 4.12 16.47 -1.72
C LYS A 139 3.14 15.67 -0.87
N MET A 140 3.21 15.82 0.45
CA MET A 140 2.34 15.17 1.44
C MET A 140 1.32 16.13 2.08
N THR A 141 1.46 17.45 1.88
CA THR A 141 0.69 18.48 2.58
C THR A 141 0.04 19.47 1.62
N SER A 142 0.75 20.54 1.22
CA SER A 142 0.14 21.63 0.47
C SER A 142 -0.21 21.26 -0.97
N LEU A 143 0.57 20.37 -1.60
CA LEU A 143 0.27 19.91 -2.96
C LEU A 143 -1.08 19.16 -3.02
N PRO A 144 -1.33 18.09 -2.23
CA PRO A 144 -2.65 17.47 -2.19
C PRO A 144 -3.76 18.40 -1.71
N ALA A 145 -3.51 19.25 -0.70
CA ALA A 145 -4.51 20.22 -0.27
C ALA A 145 -4.96 21.14 -1.41
N GLN A 146 -4.02 21.65 -2.21
CA GLN A 146 -4.32 22.48 -3.39
C GLN A 146 -5.04 21.69 -4.49
N SER A 147 -4.58 20.48 -4.79
CA SER A 147 -5.17 19.63 -5.84
C SER A 147 -6.61 19.21 -5.53
N PHE A 148 -6.97 19.06 -4.24
CA PHE A 148 -8.32 18.70 -3.81
C PHE A 148 -9.18 19.89 -3.34
N GLY A 149 -8.69 21.14 -3.43
CA GLY A 149 -9.45 22.33 -3.05
C GLY A 149 -9.64 22.52 -1.54
N LEU A 150 -8.72 22.00 -0.73
CA LEU A 150 -8.73 22.12 0.74
C LEU A 150 -7.93 23.36 1.18
N TYR A 151 -8.48 24.54 0.91
CA TYR A 151 -7.77 25.83 1.06
C TYR A 151 -7.44 26.23 2.50
N ASP A 152 -8.09 25.63 3.48
CA ASP A 152 -7.85 25.86 4.91
C ASP A 152 -6.94 24.79 5.54
N ARG A 153 -6.24 23.98 4.73
CA ARG A 153 -5.34 22.88 5.16
C ARG A 153 -4.03 22.79 4.36
N GLY A 154 -3.11 21.95 4.83
CA GLY A 154 -1.87 21.60 4.13
C GLY A 154 -0.73 22.64 4.24
N LEU A 155 -0.92 23.73 4.97
CA LEU A 155 0.11 24.73 5.26
C LEU A 155 0.05 25.13 6.74
N LEU A 156 1.20 25.45 7.33
CA LEU A 156 1.28 26.02 8.68
C LEU A 156 1.19 27.54 8.60
N ARG A 157 -0.02 28.09 8.75
CA ARG A 157 -0.29 29.53 8.76
C ARG A 157 -1.42 29.88 9.74
N PRO A 158 -1.43 31.09 10.32
CA PRO A 158 -2.56 31.54 11.14
C PRO A 158 -3.89 31.43 10.39
N GLY A 159 -4.93 30.95 11.08
CA GLY A 159 -6.27 30.78 10.54
C GLY A 159 -6.52 29.47 9.78
N MET A 160 -5.50 28.62 9.58
CA MET A 160 -5.67 27.29 8.97
C MET A 160 -5.97 26.23 10.03
N GLY A 161 -6.49 25.08 9.59
CA GLY A 161 -6.67 23.93 10.47
C GLY A 161 -5.35 23.48 11.08
N ALA A 162 -5.36 23.27 12.39
CA ALA A 162 -4.19 22.81 13.15
C ALA A 162 -3.99 21.29 12.98
N ASP A 163 -3.69 20.88 11.74
CA ASP A 163 -3.31 19.53 11.34
C ASP A 163 -1.77 19.47 11.21
N ILE A 164 -1.10 18.94 12.22
CA ILE A 164 0.36 19.07 12.41
C ILE A 164 0.95 17.71 12.77
N THR A 165 2.04 17.34 12.10
CA THR A 165 2.86 16.18 12.46
C THR A 165 4.23 16.66 12.92
N ILE A 166 4.65 16.23 14.10
CA ILE A 166 5.98 16.46 14.66
C ILE A 166 6.75 15.14 14.55
N PHE A 167 7.88 15.19 13.86
CA PHE A 167 8.73 14.03 13.63
C PHE A 167 10.21 14.43 13.66
N ASN A 168 11.07 13.46 13.97
CA ASN A 168 12.51 13.64 13.91
C ASN A 168 13.02 13.23 12.51
N PRO A 169 13.57 14.16 11.70
CA PRO A 169 14.05 13.84 10.35
C PRO A 169 15.22 12.86 10.33
N ASP A 170 16.03 12.80 11.39
CA ASP A 170 17.20 11.93 11.46
C ASP A 170 16.80 10.48 11.78
N THR A 171 15.73 10.28 12.55
CA THR A 171 15.32 8.94 13.05
C THR A 171 14.04 8.40 12.43
N ILE A 172 13.31 9.16 11.61
CA ILE A 172 12.07 8.68 10.98
C ILE A 172 12.32 7.44 10.09
N LEU A 173 11.53 6.40 10.31
CA LEU A 173 11.73 5.09 9.68
C LEU A 173 10.42 4.34 9.49
N ASP A 174 10.20 3.80 8.28
CA ASP A 174 9.20 2.78 8.02
C ASP A 174 9.69 1.42 8.52
N THR A 175 8.98 0.82 9.48
CA THR A 175 9.37 -0.47 10.07
C THR A 175 8.60 -1.65 9.47
N ALA A 176 7.47 -1.38 8.81
CA ALA A 176 6.62 -2.40 8.18
C ALA A 176 7.35 -3.09 7.02
N THR A 177 7.30 -4.42 6.99
CA THR A 177 7.87 -5.26 5.93
C THR A 177 6.78 -6.10 5.27
N TYR A 178 7.09 -6.81 4.19
CA TYR A 178 6.11 -7.70 3.56
C TYR A 178 5.68 -8.88 4.45
N ARG A 179 6.57 -9.34 5.34
CA ARG A 179 6.29 -10.45 6.27
C ARG A 179 5.64 -9.98 7.57
N ASP A 180 6.04 -8.81 8.06
CA ASP A 180 5.52 -8.16 9.27
C ASP A 180 5.03 -6.76 8.90
N SER A 181 3.83 -6.69 8.34
CA SER A 181 3.32 -5.50 7.65
C SER A 181 2.49 -4.56 8.52
N ILE A 182 2.06 -5.01 9.69
CA ILE A 182 1.28 -4.22 10.66
C ILE A 182 2.22 -3.70 11.74
N ARG A 183 3.16 -2.83 11.34
CA ARG A 183 4.07 -2.15 12.25
C ARG A 183 3.99 -0.65 12.10
N PHE A 184 3.86 0.04 13.23
CA PHE A 184 3.90 1.50 13.24
C PHE A 184 5.33 2.01 13.00
N PRO A 185 5.47 3.14 12.30
CA PRO A 185 6.77 3.72 12.02
C PRO A 185 7.39 4.36 13.27
N ASP A 186 8.72 4.46 13.26
CA ASP A 186 9.47 5.18 14.28
C ASP A 186 9.66 6.66 13.89
N GLY A 187 9.92 7.49 14.89
CA GLY A 187 10.31 8.90 14.70
C GLY A 187 9.16 9.88 14.47
N ILE A 188 7.90 9.45 14.50
CA ILE A 188 6.73 10.34 14.61
C ILE A 188 6.39 10.51 16.09
N GLU A 189 6.61 11.71 16.62
CA GLU A 189 6.45 12.00 18.05
C GLU A 189 5.01 12.42 18.37
N HIS A 190 4.48 13.36 17.60
CA HIS A 190 3.12 13.87 17.80
C HIS A 190 2.37 14.02 16.48
N VAL A 191 1.07 13.75 16.54
CA VAL A 191 0.12 14.11 15.49
C VAL A 191 -1.02 14.88 16.13
N ILE A 192 -1.34 16.02 15.55
CA ILE A 192 -2.40 16.92 15.97
C ILE A 192 -3.38 17.00 14.81
N VAL A 193 -4.66 16.80 15.08
CA VAL A 193 -5.74 16.94 14.09
C VAL A 193 -6.74 17.93 14.64
N ASN A 194 -7.06 18.97 13.88
CA ASN A 194 -7.93 20.07 14.27
C ASN A 194 -7.60 20.62 15.67
N GLY A 195 -6.31 20.74 15.99
CA GLY A 195 -5.82 21.28 17.26
C GLY A 195 -5.90 20.33 18.46
N LYS A 196 -6.23 19.05 18.25
CA LYS A 196 -6.26 18.01 19.30
C LYS A 196 -5.19 16.96 19.04
N ILE A 197 -4.45 16.58 20.08
CA ILE A 197 -3.39 15.56 20.00
C ILE A 197 -4.02 14.18 19.79
N THR A 198 -3.79 13.57 18.63
CA THR A 198 -4.25 12.22 18.25
C THR A 198 -3.16 11.17 18.41
N VAL A 199 -1.88 11.56 18.29
CA VAL A 199 -0.72 10.75 18.65
C VAL A 199 0.15 11.54 19.61
N HIS A 200 0.54 10.92 20.72
CA HIS A 200 1.38 11.51 21.76
C HIS A 200 2.53 10.56 22.11
N ASN A 201 3.77 11.00 21.94
CA ASN A 201 4.98 10.20 22.14
C ASN A 201 4.94 8.87 21.35
N GLY A 202 4.48 8.93 20.09
CA GLY A 202 4.34 7.75 19.22
C GLY A 202 3.10 6.88 19.47
N GLU A 203 2.31 7.14 20.52
CA GLU A 203 1.12 6.35 20.84
C GLU A 203 -0.19 7.06 20.48
N HIS A 204 -1.13 6.33 19.86
CA HIS A 204 -2.43 6.88 19.48
C HIS A 204 -3.33 7.09 20.72
N THR A 205 -3.80 8.32 20.93
CA THR A 205 -4.55 8.74 22.13
C THR A 205 -6.03 8.33 22.12
N LYS A 206 -6.49 7.71 21.02
CA LYS A 206 -7.91 7.41 20.70
C LYS A 206 -8.78 8.65 20.44
N THR A 207 -8.21 9.85 20.49
CA THR A 207 -8.89 11.10 20.13
C THR A 207 -9.28 11.07 18.65
N ARG A 208 -10.57 11.30 18.35
CA ARG A 208 -11.12 11.34 16.99
C ARG A 208 -11.52 12.77 16.64
N ALA A 209 -10.53 13.61 16.34
CA ALA A 209 -10.74 15.02 16.02
C ALA A 209 -10.95 15.30 14.52
N GLY A 210 -11.09 14.25 13.70
CA GLY A 210 -11.37 14.39 12.27
C GLY A 210 -12.77 14.95 11.99
N THR A 211 -12.90 15.64 10.86
CA THR A 211 -14.17 16.21 10.38
C THR A 211 -14.36 15.86 8.91
N VAL A 212 -15.62 15.76 8.48
CA VAL A 212 -15.93 15.63 7.04
C VAL A 212 -15.51 16.91 6.33
N LEU A 213 -14.57 16.80 5.40
CA LEU A 213 -14.17 17.91 4.54
C LEU A 213 -15.15 18.03 3.39
N ARG A 214 -15.66 19.26 3.18
CA ARG A 214 -16.56 19.57 2.07
C ARG A 214 -15.87 20.60 1.20
N ASN A 215 -15.88 20.35 -0.10
CA ASN A 215 -15.47 21.36 -1.06
C ASN A 215 -16.62 22.35 -1.21
N ASN A 216 -16.59 23.43 -0.42
CA ASN A 216 -17.62 24.46 -0.43
C ASN A 216 -17.48 25.44 -1.62
N ASN A 217 -16.59 25.15 -2.59
CA ASN A 217 -16.45 25.94 -3.82
C ASN A 217 -17.28 25.39 -4.99
N LEU A 218 -18.41 24.72 -4.71
CA LEU A 218 -19.49 24.72 -5.69
C LEU A 218 -20.05 26.15 -5.71
N ILE A 219 -19.65 26.88 -6.74
CA ILE A 219 -20.08 28.22 -7.14
C ILE A 219 -21.56 28.45 -6.78
N GLU A 220 -21.83 29.47 -5.95
CA GLU A 220 -23.08 30.25 -6.03
C GLU A 220 -22.99 31.23 -7.21
#